data_AF-A0A4Q4ZH39-F1
#
_entry.id   AF-A0A4Q4ZH39-F1
#
_cell.length_a   1.000
_cell.length_b   1.000
_cell.length_c   1.000
_cell.angle_alpha   90.00
_cell.angle_beta   90.00
_cell.angle_gamma   90.00
#
_symmetry.space_group_name_H-M   'P 1'
#
loop_
_entity.id
_entity.type
_entity.pdbx_description
1 polymer ?
#
loop_
_entity_poly.entity_id
_entity_poly.type
_entity_poly.pdbx_seq_one_letter_code
_entity_poly.pdbx_strand_id
1 'polypeptide(L)'
;MYQTMDNVDGKQARRTGTSSGLGELFDHGIDSLNCTLGSLLETAAMALGTSKSGVFTALCPCLAMFFSTWETYHTHTLYLGYFNGPTEGLLIAASVMALSGIFGPQIWTQPLAELLGERYLPGYARALAPYSIRDAWIAIIVGSLVCAHMPFCILNVVRARRRAGLPVPPVFLEWIPMAVYTLSIGAWLYSPYSTLRRENHFVLFCLTMSLVFGRMTTKMILAHLTRQPFPYWTVMLAPLVGGAVLGNLPRLPGLGLAPVSPAVEHAYLWAYFVFAAVVYFRWAYLVITSICDFLGISAFTIPREKQLENKRKRREQLAAAAATGPANGKKSL
;
A
#
# COMPACT_ATOMS: atom_id res chain seq x y z
N MET A 1 16.55 5.36 -1.33
CA MET A 1 16.77 5.68 -2.76
C MET A 1 15.48 5.56 -3.56
N TYR A 2 14.86 4.38 -3.64
CA TYR A 2 13.58 4.16 -4.32
C TYR A 2 12.53 5.25 -4.02
N GLN A 3 12.18 5.44 -2.73
CA GLN A 3 11.15 6.42 -2.36
C GLN A 3 11.47 7.86 -2.80
N THR A 4 12.74 8.24 -2.77
CA THR A 4 13.14 9.57 -3.21
C THR A 4 12.95 9.74 -4.71
N MET A 5 13.21 8.69 -5.50
CA MET A 5 13.01 8.68 -6.95
C MET A 5 11.53 8.63 -7.34
N ASP A 6 10.74 7.94 -6.54
CA ASP A 6 9.28 7.89 -6.62
C ASP A 6 8.69 9.29 -6.39
N ASN A 7 8.89 9.88 -5.20
CA ASN A 7 8.36 11.21 -4.81
C ASN A 7 8.77 12.41 -5.71
N VAL A 8 9.75 12.27 -6.62
CA VAL A 8 10.17 13.36 -7.52
C VAL A 8 9.46 13.34 -8.86
N ASP A 9 8.76 12.27 -9.21
CA ASP A 9 8.14 12.08 -10.51
C ASP A 9 7.03 13.13 -10.78
N GLY A 10 6.18 13.45 -9.82
CA GLY A 10 5.09 14.41 -9.94
C GLY A 10 5.62 15.84 -10.00
N LYS A 11 6.69 16.14 -9.24
CA LYS A 11 7.39 17.44 -9.35
C LYS A 11 8.02 17.59 -10.73
N GLN A 12 8.62 16.52 -11.23
CA GLN A 12 9.19 16.49 -12.57
C GLN A 12 8.10 16.67 -13.64
N ALA A 13 6.99 15.95 -13.55
CA ALA A 13 5.87 16.02 -14.49
C ALA A 13 5.24 17.42 -14.52
N ARG A 14 5.07 18.07 -13.37
CA ARG A 14 4.62 19.48 -13.31
C ARG A 14 5.63 20.43 -13.94
N ARG A 15 6.92 20.26 -13.65
CA ARG A 15 8.01 21.06 -14.23
C ARG A 15 8.08 20.93 -15.75
N THR A 16 7.80 19.75 -16.29
CA THR A 16 7.83 19.49 -17.75
C THR A 16 6.48 19.65 -18.43
N GLY A 17 5.41 19.96 -17.70
CA GLY A 17 4.06 20.06 -18.27
C GLY A 17 3.56 18.74 -18.86
N THR A 18 3.91 17.62 -18.23
CA THR A 18 3.57 16.24 -18.67
C THR A 18 2.75 15.47 -17.64
N SER A 19 2.07 16.17 -16.73
CA SER A 19 1.10 15.54 -15.81
C SER A 19 -0.07 14.94 -16.59
N SER A 20 -0.47 13.72 -16.24
CA SER A 20 -1.56 12.98 -16.89
C SER A 20 -2.17 11.97 -15.93
N GLY A 21 -3.39 11.50 -16.21
CA GLY A 21 -4.00 10.40 -15.46
C GLY A 21 -3.22 9.08 -15.56
N LEU A 22 -2.43 8.88 -16.63
CA LEU A 22 -1.49 7.76 -16.71
C LEU A 22 -0.43 7.84 -15.62
N GLY A 23 0.13 9.03 -15.40
CA GLY A 23 1.12 9.26 -14.35
C GLY A 23 0.56 8.90 -12.97
N GLU A 24 -0.65 9.39 -12.65
CA GLU A 24 -1.33 9.06 -11.40
C GLU A 24 -1.61 7.54 -11.26
N LEU A 25 -2.09 6.89 -12.33
CA LEU A 25 -2.32 5.45 -12.33
C LEU A 25 -1.02 4.65 -12.11
N PHE A 26 0.09 5.12 -12.68
CA PHE A 26 1.37 4.44 -12.59
C PHE A 26 1.97 4.61 -11.19
N ASP A 27 2.09 5.84 -10.70
CA ASP A 27 2.60 6.21 -9.38
C ASP A 27 1.88 5.45 -8.26
N HIS A 28 0.58 5.73 -8.08
CA HIS A 28 -0.23 5.05 -7.07
C HIS A 28 -0.37 3.54 -7.33
N GLY A 29 -0.25 3.12 -8.59
CA GLY A 29 -0.29 1.71 -8.98
C GLY A 29 0.93 0.94 -8.47
N ILE A 30 2.13 1.49 -8.59
CA ILE A 30 3.35 0.88 -8.05
C ILE A 30 3.37 0.99 -6.53
N ASP A 31 2.93 2.11 -5.94
CA ASP A 31 2.76 2.26 -4.49
C ASP A 31 1.89 1.14 -3.89
N SER A 32 0.83 0.77 -4.60
CA SER A 32 -0.04 -0.31 -4.16
C SER A 32 0.64 -1.68 -4.14
N LEU A 33 1.57 -1.95 -5.06
CA LEU A 33 2.42 -3.16 -5.00
C LEU A 33 3.38 -3.08 -3.81
N ASN A 34 3.96 -1.90 -3.59
CA ASN A 34 4.96 -1.66 -2.57
C ASN A 34 4.40 -1.76 -1.14
N CYS A 35 3.07 -1.63 -0.96
CA CYS A 35 2.41 -1.84 0.33
C CYS A 35 2.81 -3.16 1.00
N THR A 36 2.78 -4.28 0.25
CA THR A 36 3.21 -5.58 0.80
C THR A 36 4.73 -5.75 0.75
N LEU A 37 5.38 -5.31 -0.33
CA LEU A 37 6.82 -5.53 -0.53
C LEU A 37 7.67 -4.76 0.48
N GLY A 38 7.36 -3.47 0.68
CA GLY A 38 8.02 -2.62 1.66
C GLY A 38 7.87 -3.17 3.09
N SER A 39 6.65 -3.54 3.49
CA SER A 39 6.44 -4.08 4.85
C SER A 39 6.88 -5.55 5.02
N LEU A 40 7.13 -6.28 3.94
CA LEU A 40 7.85 -7.55 4.01
C LEU A 40 9.32 -7.33 4.42
N LEU A 41 9.96 -6.27 3.91
CA LEU A 41 11.31 -5.88 4.35
C LEU A 41 11.30 -5.45 5.82
N GLU A 42 10.25 -4.77 6.27
CA GLU A 42 10.08 -4.39 7.68
C GLU A 42 9.89 -5.60 8.59
N THR A 43 9.09 -6.58 8.14
CA THR A 43 8.96 -7.89 8.80
C THR A 43 10.31 -8.57 9.00
N ALA A 44 11.19 -8.51 7.98
CA ALA A 44 12.54 -9.05 8.06
C ALA A 44 13.43 -8.22 9.00
N ALA A 45 13.39 -6.88 8.89
CA ALA A 45 14.16 -5.98 9.74
C ALA A 45 13.83 -6.18 11.23
N MET A 46 12.57 -6.45 11.56
CA MET A 46 12.16 -6.70 12.94
C MET A 46 12.31 -8.16 13.37
N ALA A 47 12.82 -9.05 12.51
CA ALA A 47 12.88 -10.51 12.70
C ALA A 47 11.56 -11.15 13.16
N LEU A 48 10.45 -10.70 12.56
CA LEU A 48 9.11 -11.24 12.83
C LEU A 48 8.88 -12.59 12.15
N GLY A 49 9.59 -12.89 11.06
CA GLY A 49 9.49 -14.16 10.33
C GLY A 49 8.04 -14.48 9.89
N THR A 50 7.64 -15.75 9.97
CA THR A 50 6.29 -16.23 9.62
C THR A 50 5.30 -16.23 10.80
N SER A 51 5.61 -15.46 11.84
CA SER A 51 4.73 -15.28 12.99
C SER A 51 3.42 -14.58 12.59
N LYS A 52 2.40 -14.64 13.45
CA LYS A 52 1.13 -13.95 13.20
C LYS A 52 1.33 -12.44 13.09
N SER A 53 2.22 -11.88 13.89
CA SER A 53 2.62 -10.48 13.81
C SER A 53 3.35 -10.16 12.51
N GLY A 54 4.25 -11.04 12.03
CA GLY A 54 4.88 -10.87 10.72
C GLY A 54 3.89 -10.85 9.56
N VAL A 55 2.89 -11.74 9.58
CA VAL A 55 1.79 -11.73 8.58
C VAL A 55 1.00 -10.42 8.64
N PHE A 56 0.63 -9.99 9.84
CA PHE A 56 -0.08 -8.73 10.04
C PHE A 56 0.74 -7.53 9.54
N THR A 57 2.00 -7.41 9.98
CA THR A 57 2.90 -6.31 9.58
C THR A 57 3.08 -6.25 8.07
N ALA A 58 3.30 -7.39 7.39
CA ALA A 58 3.50 -7.40 5.95
C ALA A 58 2.27 -6.97 5.12
N LEU A 59 1.06 -7.14 5.65
CA LEU A 59 -0.18 -6.99 4.86
C LEU A 59 -1.07 -5.83 5.35
N CYS A 60 -0.84 -5.31 6.55
CA CYS A 60 -1.58 -4.17 7.11
C CYS A 60 -1.55 -2.91 6.22
N PRO A 61 -0.43 -2.54 5.55
CA PRO A 61 -0.41 -1.35 4.68
C PRO A 61 -1.42 -1.42 3.53
N CYS A 62 -1.79 -2.62 3.07
CA CYS A 62 -2.82 -2.79 2.06
C CYS A 62 -4.17 -2.23 2.53
N LEU A 63 -4.52 -2.36 3.83
CA LEU A 63 -5.73 -1.75 4.38
C LEU A 63 -5.67 -0.22 4.33
N ALA A 64 -4.55 0.37 4.76
CA ALA A 64 -4.36 1.81 4.70
C ALA A 64 -4.47 2.34 3.27
N MET A 65 -3.79 1.70 2.32
CA MET A 65 -3.82 2.07 0.89
C MET A 65 -5.21 1.90 0.27
N PHE A 66 -5.95 0.84 0.63
CA PHE A 66 -7.32 0.66 0.17
C PHE A 66 -8.21 1.81 0.62
N PHE A 67 -8.18 2.19 1.90
CA PHE A 67 -9.01 3.28 2.41
C PHE A 67 -8.66 4.64 1.80
N SER A 68 -7.38 4.95 1.60
CA SER A 68 -6.96 6.19 0.92
C SER A 68 -7.39 6.22 -0.54
N THR A 69 -7.28 5.09 -1.24
CA THR A 69 -7.67 5.01 -2.65
C THR A 69 -9.20 5.04 -2.78
N TRP A 70 -9.92 4.40 -1.86
CA TRP A 70 -11.39 4.43 -1.79
C TRP A 70 -11.91 5.83 -1.46
N GLU A 71 -11.25 6.53 -0.54
CA GLU A 71 -11.51 7.94 -0.28
C GLU A 71 -11.34 8.76 -1.56
N THR A 72 -10.19 8.65 -2.21
CA THR A 72 -9.86 9.37 -3.46
C THR A 72 -10.88 9.10 -4.57
N TYR A 73 -11.38 7.87 -4.67
CA TYR A 73 -12.43 7.51 -5.63
C TYR A 73 -13.70 8.37 -5.45
N HIS A 74 -14.12 8.64 -4.20
CA HIS A 74 -15.33 9.42 -3.90
C HIS A 74 -15.09 10.93 -3.75
N THR A 75 -13.92 11.35 -3.27
CA THR A 75 -13.59 12.76 -3.03
C THR A 75 -12.95 13.42 -4.24
N HIS A 76 -12.49 12.63 -5.20
CA HIS A 76 -11.64 13.02 -6.33
C HIS A 76 -10.36 13.77 -5.96
N THR A 77 -9.92 13.60 -4.71
CA THR A 77 -8.74 14.27 -4.17
C THR A 77 -8.03 13.32 -3.20
N LEU A 78 -6.74 13.07 -3.42
CA LEU A 78 -5.93 12.32 -2.48
C LEU A 78 -5.55 13.22 -1.31
N TYR A 79 -6.15 12.96 -0.14
CA TYR A 79 -5.80 13.65 1.10
C TYR A 79 -4.80 12.82 1.89
N LEU A 80 -3.55 13.27 1.94
CA LEU A 80 -2.50 12.59 2.69
C LEU A 80 -2.52 12.96 4.19
N GLY A 81 -3.12 14.09 4.58
CA GLY A 81 -3.05 14.58 5.95
C GLY A 81 -1.66 15.11 6.34
N TYR A 82 -1.53 15.68 7.54
CA TYR A 82 -0.24 16.20 8.02
C TYR A 82 0.74 15.09 8.41
N PHE A 83 0.23 13.98 8.94
CA PHE A 83 1.00 12.78 9.23
C PHE A 83 0.48 11.67 8.31
N ASN A 84 1.35 11.14 7.46
CA ASN A 84 0.97 10.27 6.35
C ASN A 84 1.93 9.11 6.16
N GLY A 85 1.41 8.01 5.62
CA GLY A 85 2.22 6.82 5.31
C GLY A 85 3.40 7.11 4.37
N PRO A 86 3.18 7.77 3.21
CA PRO A 86 4.23 8.03 2.21
C PRO A 86 5.39 8.93 2.67
N THR A 87 5.24 9.65 3.80
CA THR A 87 6.29 10.51 4.35
C THR A 87 6.78 9.97 5.68
N GLU A 88 6.00 10.11 6.75
CA GLU A 88 6.44 9.74 8.10
C GLU A 88 6.51 8.23 8.26
N GLY A 89 5.56 7.48 7.69
CA GLY A 89 5.57 6.01 7.74
C GLY A 89 6.85 5.43 7.13
N LEU A 90 7.28 5.95 5.98
CA LEU A 90 8.51 5.50 5.31
C LEU A 90 9.79 5.95 6.02
N LEU A 91 9.80 7.13 6.64
CA LEU A 91 10.92 7.54 7.50
C LEU A 91 11.04 6.65 8.73
N ILE A 92 9.92 6.27 9.34
CA ILE A 92 9.87 5.31 10.45
C ILE A 92 10.39 3.95 9.98
N ALA A 93 9.88 3.41 8.87
CA ALA A 93 10.32 2.12 8.34
C ALA A 93 11.82 2.12 8.00
N ALA A 94 12.33 3.19 7.38
CA ALA A 94 13.76 3.35 7.09
C ALA A 94 14.59 3.40 8.38
N SER A 95 14.08 4.07 9.42
CA SER A 95 14.73 4.13 10.74
C SER A 95 14.75 2.75 11.41
N VAL A 96 13.64 2.01 11.36
CA VAL A 96 13.57 0.62 11.86
C VAL A 96 14.60 -0.25 11.18
N MET A 97 14.70 -0.20 9.85
CA MET A 97 15.70 -0.95 9.08
C MET A 97 17.14 -0.57 9.46
N ALA A 98 17.43 0.72 9.61
CA ALA A 98 18.76 1.20 9.99
C ALA A 98 19.13 0.73 11.42
N LEU A 99 18.21 0.87 12.38
CA LEU A 99 18.41 0.42 13.76
C LEU A 99 18.64 -1.09 13.84
N SER A 100 17.87 -1.88 13.09
CA SER A 100 18.09 -3.33 12.98
C SER A 100 19.46 -3.67 12.40
N GLY A 101 19.95 -2.89 11.43
CA GLY A 101 21.27 -3.08 10.85
C GLY A 101 22.42 -2.75 11.80
N ILE A 102 22.24 -1.74 12.67
CA ILE A 102 23.27 -1.29 13.62
C ILE A 102 23.31 -2.18 14.87
N PHE A 103 22.16 -2.45 15.47
CA PHE A 103 22.06 -3.12 16.78
C PHE A 103 21.62 -4.58 16.71
N GLY A 104 21.25 -5.06 15.52
CA GLY A 104 20.64 -6.36 15.32
C GLY A 104 19.12 -6.34 15.53
N PRO A 105 18.36 -7.23 14.87
CA PRO A 105 16.90 -7.27 14.95
C PRO A 105 16.37 -7.74 16.32
N GLN A 106 17.23 -8.23 17.22
CA GLN A 106 16.88 -8.68 18.56
C GLN A 106 16.44 -7.52 19.46
N ILE A 107 16.83 -6.28 19.17
CA ILE A 107 16.37 -5.10 19.93
C ILE A 107 14.84 -5.04 20.01
N TRP A 108 14.16 -5.44 18.94
CA TRP A 108 12.69 -5.40 18.88
C TRP A 108 12.03 -6.44 19.78
N THR A 109 12.77 -7.47 20.22
CA THR A 109 12.29 -8.48 21.17
C THR A 109 12.47 -8.09 22.63
N GLN A 110 13.17 -6.98 22.92
CA GLN A 110 13.39 -6.55 24.29
C GLN A 110 12.06 -6.25 25.00
N PRO A 111 11.89 -6.65 26.27
CA PRO A 111 10.72 -6.32 27.06
C PRO A 111 10.55 -4.81 27.23
N LEU A 112 9.31 -4.31 27.14
CA LEU A 112 9.00 -2.90 27.37
C LEU A 112 9.34 -2.47 28.81
N ALA A 113 9.21 -3.39 29.76
CA ALA A 113 9.57 -3.15 31.15
C ALA A 113 11.07 -2.87 31.34
N GLU A 114 11.95 -3.41 30.49
CA GLU A 114 13.40 -3.12 30.55
C GLU A 114 13.71 -1.75 29.94
N LEU A 115 12.98 -1.35 28.89
CA LEU A 115 13.17 -0.07 28.21
C LEU A 115 12.62 1.12 29.02
N LEU A 116 11.42 0.96 29.59
CA LEU A 116 10.67 2.04 30.27
C LEU A 116 10.77 1.95 31.79
N GLY A 117 10.80 0.74 32.36
CA GLY A 117 11.00 0.48 33.78
C GLY A 117 10.09 1.24 34.77
N GLU A 118 10.34 1.05 36.05
CA GLU A 118 9.73 1.85 37.13
C GLU A 118 10.23 3.31 37.11
N ARG A 119 11.33 3.58 36.40
CA ARG A 119 11.94 4.91 36.29
C ARG A 119 11.10 5.88 35.45
N TYR A 120 10.49 5.40 34.36
CA TYR A 120 9.69 6.25 33.47
C TYR A 120 8.18 5.98 33.58
N LEU A 121 7.76 4.80 34.07
CA LEU A 121 6.36 4.44 34.26
C LEU A 121 6.11 3.75 35.61
N PRO A 122 6.19 4.49 36.74
CA PRO A 122 6.05 3.91 38.07
C PRO A 122 4.68 3.24 38.26
N GLY A 123 4.67 2.00 38.71
CA GLY A 123 3.47 1.18 38.94
C GLY A 123 2.93 0.44 37.72
N TYR A 124 3.42 0.73 36.51
CA TYR A 124 3.00 0.05 35.27
C TYR A 124 4.03 -0.97 34.78
N ALA A 125 5.25 -1.00 35.32
CA ALA A 125 6.31 -1.89 34.83
C ALA A 125 5.92 -3.37 34.94
N ARG A 126 5.20 -3.78 36.00
CA ARG A 126 4.64 -5.14 36.12
C ARG A 126 3.59 -5.47 35.07
N ALA A 127 2.76 -4.50 34.69
CA ALA A 127 1.75 -4.68 33.65
C ALA A 127 2.37 -4.74 32.23
N LEU A 128 3.53 -4.11 32.04
CA LEU A 128 4.28 -4.09 30.77
C LEU A 128 5.28 -5.24 30.62
N ALA A 129 5.57 -5.99 31.70
CA ALA A 129 6.51 -7.10 31.70
C ALA A 129 6.29 -8.18 30.62
N PRO A 130 5.06 -8.57 30.23
CA PRO A 130 4.86 -9.59 29.20
C PRO A 130 4.97 -9.05 27.76
N TYR A 131 5.06 -7.73 27.57
CA TYR A 131 5.03 -7.11 26.24
C TYR A 131 6.42 -6.67 25.79
N SER A 132 6.72 -6.93 24.53
CA SER A 132 7.96 -6.52 23.86
C SER A 132 7.77 -5.25 23.01
N ILE A 133 8.86 -4.68 22.51
CA ILE A 133 8.81 -3.56 21.56
C ILE A 133 8.01 -3.93 20.29
N ARG A 134 8.06 -5.18 19.83
CA ARG A 134 7.22 -5.69 18.73
C ARG A 134 5.72 -5.59 19.05
N ASP A 135 5.30 -5.85 20.28
CA ASP A 135 3.90 -5.78 20.67
C ASP A 135 3.41 -4.33 20.70
N ALA A 136 4.24 -3.42 21.21
CA ALA A 136 3.99 -1.98 21.13
C ALA A 136 3.89 -1.52 19.67
N TRP A 137 4.78 -1.99 18.79
CA TRP A 137 4.74 -1.69 17.37
C TRP A 137 3.43 -2.11 16.70
N ILE A 138 2.96 -3.34 16.96
CA ILE A 138 1.68 -3.82 16.45
C ILE A 138 0.53 -2.96 16.97
N ALA A 139 0.54 -2.63 18.27
CA ALA A 139 -0.48 -1.78 18.86
C ALA A 139 -0.49 -0.37 18.24
N ILE A 140 0.67 0.21 17.95
CA ILE A 140 0.80 1.50 17.27
C ILE A 140 0.24 1.42 15.85
N ILE A 141 0.60 0.39 15.07
CA ILE A 141 0.06 0.21 13.71
C ILE A 141 -1.46 0.07 13.75
N VAL A 142 -1.99 -0.86 14.56
CA VAL A 142 -3.43 -1.10 14.67
C VAL A 142 -4.15 0.16 15.13
N GLY A 143 -3.65 0.81 16.17
CA GLY A 143 -4.21 2.06 16.71
C GLY A 143 -4.21 3.18 15.66
N SER A 144 -3.11 3.36 14.93
CA SER A 144 -3.01 4.36 13.86
C SER A 144 -4.00 4.08 12.72
N LEU A 145 -4.18 2.81 12.33
CA LEU A 145 -5.11 2.44 11.26
C LEU A 145 -6.58 2.65 11.70
N VAL A 146 -6.94 2.12 12.88
CA VAL A 146 -8.34 2.05 13.32
C VAL A 146 -8.83 3.35 13.94
N CYS A 147 -7.97 4.09 14.65
CA CYS A 147 -8.36 5.31 15.36
C CYS A 147 -8.05 6.59 14.58
N ALA A 148 -7.05 6.58 13.69
CA ALA A 148 -6.64 7.78 12.94
C ALA A 148 -6.93 7.66 11.45
N HIS A 149 -6.40 6.65 10.74
CA HIS A 149 -6.50 6.63 9.27
C HIS A 149 -7.92 6.35 8.77
N MET A 150 -8.47 5.19 9.11
CA MET A 150 -9.75 4.70 8.61
C MET A 150 -10.93 5.63 8.97
N PRO A 151 -11.07 6.16 10.21
CA PRO A 151 -12.16 7.07 10.55
C PRO A 151 -12.13 8.36 9.72
N PHE A 152 -10.96 8.91 9.45
CA PHE A 152 -10.85 10.13 8.65
C PHE A 152 -11.22 9.88 7.19
N CYS A 153 -10.77 8.77 6.59
CA CYS A 153 -11.22 8.37 5.25
C CYS A 153 -12.75 8.23 5.18
N ILE A 154 -13.37 7.56 6.17
CA ILE A 154 -14.83 7.42 6.25
C ILE A 154 -15.52 8.79 6.33
N LEU A 155 -15.05 9.65 7.23
CA LEU A 155 -15.63 10.99 7.41
C LEU A 155 -15.56 11.81 6.11
N ASN A 156 -14.44 11.74 5.39
CA ASN A 156 -14.25 12.48 4.15
C ASN A 156 -15.16 11.95 3.03
N VAL A 157 -15.30 10.62 2.88
CA VAL A 157 -16.26 10.03 1.92
C VAL A 157 -17.70 10.39 2.27
N VAL A 158 -18.09 10.28 3.54
CA VAL A 158 -19.45 10.65 3.99
C VAL A 158 -19.75 12.12 3.70
N ARG A 159 -18.79 13.02 3.96
CA ARG A 159 -18.91 14.44 3.66
C ARG A 159 -19.02 14.70 2.15
N ALA A 160 -18.18 14.06 1.34
CA ALA A 160 -18.23 14.19 -0.12
C ALA A 160 -19.58 13.74 -0.69
N ARG A 161 -20.06 12.55 -0.27
CA ARG A 161 -21.36 12.00 -0.68
C ARG A 161 -22.52 12.91 -0.29
N ARG A 162 -22.54 13.40 0.95
CA ARG A 162 -23.58 14.34 1.44
C ARG A 162 -23.58 15.66 0.66
N ARG A 163 -22.41 16.23 0.36
CA ARG A 163 -22.29 17.44 -0.47
C ARG A 163 -22.83 17.22 -1.89
N ALA A 164 -22.66 16.02 -2.42
CA ALA A 164 -23.17 15.63 -3.73
C ALA A 164 -24.65 15.18 -3.73
N GLY A 165 -25.34 15.20 -2.57
CA GLY A 165 -26.72 14.72 -2.46
C GLY A 165 -26.90 13.21 -2.68
N LEU A 166 -25.83 12.42 -2.53
CA LEU A 166 -25.82 10.97 -2.79
C LEU A 166 -26.09 10.16 -1.50
N PRO A 167 -26.77 8.99 -1.60
CA PRO A 167 -27.05 8.14 -0.44
C PRO A 167 -25.75 7.61 0.16
N VAL A 168 -25.57 7.70 1.48
CA VAL A 168 -24.33 7.22 2.11
C VAL A 168 -24.26 5.69 2.21
N PRO A 169 -25.26 4.96 2.73
CA PRO A 169 -25.12 3.55 3.11
C PRO A 169 -24.51 2.61 2.04
N PRO A 170 -24.80 2.75 0.73
CA PRO A 170 -24.26 1.84 -0.28
C PRO A 170 -22.72 1.84 -0.40
N VAL A 171 -22.01 2.91 0.01
CA VAL A 171 -20.52 2.93 -0.11
C VAL A 171 -19.86 1.84 0.73
N PHE A 172 -20.49 1.42 1.83
CA PHE A 172 -19.87 0.44 2.72
C PHE A 172 -19.88 -0.98 2.11
N LEU A 173 -20.71 -1.23 1.09
CA LEU A 173 -20.65 -2.45 0.30
C LEU A 173 -19.36 -2.53 -0.51
N GLU A 174 -18.76 -1.39 -0.86
CA GLU A 174 -17.50 -1.33 -1.61
C GLU A 174 -16.31 -1.86 -0.81
N TRP A 175 -16.47 -2.13 0.50
CA TRP A 175 -15.47 -2.79 1.35
C TRP A 175 -15.49 -4.31 1.22
N ILE A 176 -16.53 -4.89 0.63
CA ILE A 176 -16.66 -6.35 0.45
C ILE A 176 -15.43 -6.98 -0.20
N PRO A 177 -14.85 -6.43 -1.29
CA PRO A 177 -13.65 -7.00 -1.90
C PRO A 177 -12.45 -7.02 -0.96
N MET A 178 -12.29 -5.97 -0.15
CA MET A 178 -11.21 -5.88 0.82
C MET A 178 -11.43 -6.82 2.01
N ALA A 179 -12.68 -7.00 2.43
CA ALA A 179 -13.04 -8.00 3.42
C ALA A 179 -12.76 -9.41 2.89
N VAL A 180 -13.15 -9.73 1.65
CA VAL A 180 -12.84 -11.02 1.00
C VAL A 180 -11.32 -11.25 0.94
N TYR A 181 -10.55 -10.24 0.52
CA TYR A 181 -9.09 -10.30 0.49
C TYR A 181 -8.51 -10.61 1.88
N THR A 182 -8.85 -9.79 2.88
CA THR A 182 -8.29 -9.89 4.24
C THR A 182 -8.71 -11.16 4.96
N LEU A 183 -10.00 -11.51 4.90
CA LEU A 183 -10.53 -12.71 5.57
C LEU A 183 -10.03 -13.98 4.91
N SER A 184 -9.85 -14.02 3.58
CA SER A 184 -9.30 -15.19 2.89
C SER A 184 -7.83 -15.40 3.22
N ILE A 185 -7.02 -14.33 3.31
CA ILE A 185 -5.65 -14.40 3.80
C ILE A 185 -5.62 -15.02 5.20
N GLY A 186 -6.45 -14.51 6.11
CA GLY A 186 -6.52 -15.02 7.48
C GLY A 186 -6.96 -16.47 7.53
N ALA A 187 -8.02 -16.83 6.80
CA ALA A 187 -8.52 -18.19 6.71
C ALA A 187 -7.47 -19.15 6.17
N TRP A 188 -6.68 -18.76 5.17
CA TRP A 188 -5.62 -19.60 4.62
C TRP A 188 -4.43 -19.70 5.58
N LEU A 189 -3.76 -18.59 5.91
CA LEU A 189 -2.50 -18.60 6.66
C LEU A 189 -2.65 -18.96 8.15
N TYR A 190 -3.80 -18.68 8.76
CA TYR A 190 -4.05 -19.03 10.18
C TYR A 190 -4.79 -20.34 10.36
N SER A 191 -5.11 -21.05 9.27
CA SER A 191 -5.58 -22.42 9.41
C SER A 191 -4.50 -23.32 10.05
N PRO A 192 -4.84 -24.16 11.04
CA PRO A 192 -3.94 -25.16 11.60
C PRO A 192 -3.58 -26.24 10.57
N TYR A 193 -4.38 -26.37 9.51
CA TYR A 193 -4.14 -27.31 8.43
C TYR A 193 -3.24 -26.74 7.33
N SER A 194 -3.03 -25.41 7.29
CA SER A 194 -2.09 -24.80 6.35
C SER A 194 -0.64 -25.03 6.79
N THR A 195 0.22 -25.20 5.80
CA THR A 195 1.66 -25.45 5.94
C THR A 195 2.49 -24.22 5.55
N LEU A 196 1.88 -23.23 4.87
CA LEU A 196 2.59 -22.08 4.29
C LEU A 196 3.48 -21.33 5.29
N ARG A 197 3.00 -21.07 6.52
CA ARG A 197 3.82 -20.40 7.54
C ARG A 197 4.86 -21.32 8.17
N ARG A 198 4.53 -22.60 8.34
CA ARG A 198 5.41 -23.60 8.99
C ARG A 198 6.59 -23.98 8.11
N GLU A 199 6.36 -24.08 6.80
CA GLU A 199 7.38 -24.41 5.80
C GLU A 199 8.03 -23.18 5.14
N ASN A 200 7.79 -21.99 5.69
CA ASN A 200 8.44 -20.75 5.27
C ASN A 200 8.14 -20.31 3.82
N HIS A 201 6.94 -20.58 3.30
CA HIS A 201 6.48 -20.13 1.98
C HIS A 201 5.90 -18.71 1.99
N PHE A 202 6.13 -17.96 3.07
CA PHE A 202 5.49 -16.66 3.31
C PHE A 202 5.93 -15.57 2.34
N VAL A 203 7.20 -15.56 1.91
CA VAL A 203 7.70 -14.59 0.93
C VAL A 203 6.95 -14.72 -0.40
N LEU A 204 6.81 -15.94 -0.93
CA LEU A 204 6.05 -16.19 -2.15
C LEU A 204 4.58 -15.76 -2.00
N PHE A 205 4.00 -16.00 -0.83
CA PHE A 205 2.65 -15.53 -0.51
C PHE A 205 2.56 -14.00 -0.58
N CYS A 206 3.48 -13.27 0.04
CA CYS A 206 3.54 -11.81 -0.01
C CYS A 206 3.75 -11.27 -1.44
N LEU A 207 4.62 -11.89 -2.25
CA LEU A 207 4.80 -11.52 -3.66
C LEU A 207 3.50 -11.69 -4.45
N THR A 208 2.76 -12.77 -4.20
CA THR A 208 1.45 -13.02 -4.82
C THR A 208 0.43 -11.98 -4.36
N MET A 209 0.36 -11.72 -3.06
CA MET A 209 -0.58 -10.76 -2.47
C MET A 209 -0.32 -9.33 -2.91
N SER A 210 0.94 -8.95 -3.14
CA SER A 210 1.32 -7.66 -3.73
C SER A 210 0.66 -7.47 -5.09
N LEU A 211 0.75 -8.47 -6.00
CA LEU A 211 0.13 -8.41 -7.32
C LEU A 211 -1.40 -8.37 -7.25
N VAL A 212 -1.99 -9.17 -6.36
CA VAL A 212 -3.46 -9.26 -6.19
C VAL A 212 -4.02 -7.96 -5.67
N PHE A 213 -3.41 -7.41 -4.62
CA PHE A 213 -3.81 -6.12 -4.05
C PHE A 213 -3.55 -4.98 -5.04
N GLY A 214 -2.38 -4.98 -5.69
CA GLY A 214 -2.08 -3.97 -6.69
C GLY A 214 -3.09 -3.98 -7.84
N ARG A 215 -3.56 -5.15 -8.27
CA ARG A 215 -4.65 -5.26 -9.24
C ARG A 215 -5.96 -4.64 -8.71
N MET A 216 -6.33 -4.89 -7.46
CA MET A 216 -7.55 -4.30 -6.87
C MET A 216 -7.48 -2.78 -6.85
N THR A 217 -6.37 -2.24 -6.33
CA THR A 217 -6.15 -0.79 -6.17
C THR A 217 -6.08 -0.09 -7.52
N THR A 218 -5.32 -0.63 -8.47
CA THR A 218 -5.21 -0.04 -9.82
C THR A 218 -6.53 -0.07 -10.61
N LYS A 219 -7.43 -1.05 -10.39
CA LYS A 219 -8.81 -0.97 -10.94
C LYS A 219 -9.56 0.22 -10.38
N MET A 220 -9.46 0.44 -9.07
CA MET A 220 -10.15 1.54 -8.38
C MET A 220 -9.62 2.90 -8.85
N ILE A 221 -8.31 3.04 -9.01
CA ILE A 221 -7.68 4.24 -9.58
C ILE A 221 -8.15 4.46 -11.03
N LEU A 222 -8.13 3.42 -11.87
CA LEU A 222 -8.62 3.54 -13.25
C LEU A 222 -10.09 3.96 -13.30
N ALA A 223 -10.95 3.37 -12.45
CA ALA A 223 -12.36 3.71 -12.38
C ALA A 223 -12.57 5.17 -11.92
N HIS A 224 -11.79 5.62 -10.95
CA HIS A 224 -11.75 7.02 -10.53
C HIS A 224 -11.39 7.96 -11.69
N LEU A 225 -10.26 7.70 -12.35
CA LEU A 225 -9.74 8.53 -13.46
C LEU A 225 -10.69 8.59 -14.66
N THR A 226 -11.39 7.49 -14.92
CA THR A 226 -12.31 7.37 -16.07
C THR A 226 -13.78 7.58 -15.70
N ARG A 227 -14.09 7.96 -14.45
CA ARG A 227 -15.46 8.16 -13.93
C ARG A 227 -16.37 6.94 -14.11
N GLN A 228 -15.81 5.73 -13.99
CA GLN A 228 -16.55 4.47 -14.05
C GLN A 228 -17.14 4.08 -12.68
N PRO A 229 -18.14 3.19 -12.65
CA PRO A 229 -18.65 2.61 -11.41
C PRO A 229 -17.57 1.87 -10.61
N PHE A 230 -17.81 1.71 -9.31
CA PHE A 230 -16.84 1.10 -8.39
C PHE A 230 -16.50 -0.34 -8.82
N PRO A 231 -15.22 -0.69 -9.00
CA PRO A 231 -14.81 -1.98 -9.51
C PRO A 231 -14.68 -3.01 -8.37
N TYR A 232 -15.78 -3.65 -8.01
CA TYR A 232 -15.80 -4.63 -6.91
C TYR A 232 -14.81 -5.79 -7.08
N TRP A 233 -14.79 -6.43 -8.25
CA TRP A 233 -14.12 -7.74 -8.35
C TRP A 233 -12.91 -7.74 -9.28
N THR A 234 -11.90 -8.52 -8.89
CA THR A 234 -10.82 -8.98 -9.77
C THR A 234 -10.81 -10.51 -9.80
N VAL A 235 -10.54 -11.09 -10.96
CA VAL A 235 -10.39 -12.55 -11.13
C VAL A 235 -9.26 -13.10 -10.24
N MET A 236 -8.31 -12.25 -9.86
CA MET A 236 -7.20 -12.59 -8.98
C MET A 236 -7.62 -12.89 -7.54
N LEU A 237 -8.84 -12.57 -7.12
CA LEU A 237 -9.36 -12.97 -5.80
C LEU A 237 -9.82 -14.43 -5.77
N ALA A 238 -10.19 -15.02 -6.91
CA ALA A 238 -10.74 -16.37 -6.94
C ALA A 238 -9.75 -17.43 -6.43
N PRO A 239 -8.45 -17.43 -6.81
CA PRO A 239 -7.50 -18.38 -6.24
C PRO A 239 -7.14 -18.08 -4.77
N LEU A 240 -7.28 -16.84 -4.29
CA LEU A 240 -7.13 -16.54 -2.87
C LEU A 240 -8.25 -17.18 -2.04
N VAL A 241 -9.50 -17.04 -2.49
CA VAL A 241 -10.64 -17.73 -1.89
C VAL A 241 -10.47 -19.25 -2.00
N GLY A 242 -10.02 -19.75 -3.16
CA GLY A 242 -9.71 -21.15 -3.37
C GLY A 242 -8.67 -21.68 -2.38
N GLY A 243 -7.56 -20.96 -2.18
CA GLY A 243 -6.54 -21.29 -1.19
C GLY A 243 -7.08 -21.27 0.24
N ALA A 244 -7.93 -20.30 0.59
CA ALA A 244 -8.62 -20.27 1.87
C ALA A 244 -9.52 -21.49 2.10
N VAL A 245 -10.25 -21.93 1.07
CA VAL A 245 -11.07 -23.16 1.13
C VAL A 245 -10.17 -24.40 1.25
N LEU A 246 -9.12 -24.51 0.43
CA LEU A 246 -8.17 -25.63 0.46
C LEU A 246 -7.50 -25.78 1.83
N GLY A 247 -7.05 -24.67 2.42
CA GLY A 247 -6.48 -24.65 3.77
C GLY A 247 -7.48 -25.01 4.86
N ASN A 248 -8.78 -25.06 4.57
CA ASN A 248 -9.84 -25.35 5.55
C ASN A 248 -10.74 -26.53 5.20
N LEU A 249 -10.38 -27.37 4.22
CA LEU A 249 -11.17 -28.55 3.82
C LEU A 249 -11.62 -29.41 5.01
N PRO A 250 -10.77 -29.70 6.02
CA PRO A 250 -11.18 -30.52 7.17
C PRO A 250 -12.24 -29.87 8.07
N ARG A 251 -12.46 -28.56 7.94
CA ARG A 251 -13.50 -27.84 8.69
C ARG A 251 -14.85 -27.83 7.97
N LEU A 252 -14.91 -28.25 6.70
CA LEU A 252 -16.15 -28.23 5.95
C LEU A 252 -17.08 -29.34 6.47
N PRO A 253 -18.21 -28.97 7.11
CA PRO A 253 -19.07 -29.95 7.75
C PRO A 253 -19.66 -30.91 6.71
N GLY A 254 -19.72 -32.19 7.06
CA GLY A 254 -20.35 -33.24 6.24
C GLY A 254 -19.50 -33.81 5.10
N LEU A 255 -18.30 -33.26 4.82
CA LEU A 255 -17.45 -33.74 3.72
C LEU A 255 -16.30 -34.66 4.17
N GLY A 256 -15.90 -34.62 5.45
CA GLY A 256 -14.86 -35.52 5.99
C GLY A 256 -13.51 -35.45 5.27
N LEU A 257 -13.20 -34.33 4.62
CA LEU A 257 -12.02 -34.19 3.76
C LEU A 257 -10.74 -34.10 4.58
N ALA A 258 -9.71 -34.81 4.15
CA ALA A 258 -8.39 -34.72 4.73
C ALA A 258 -7.71 -33.36 4.41
N PRO A 259 -6.76 -32.91 5.24
CA PRO A 259 -5.91 -31.76 4.90
C PRO A 259 -5.18 -31.99 3.58
N VAL A 260 -5.01 -30.91 2.82
CA VAL A 260 -4.18 -30.92 1.60
C VAL A 260 -2.72 -31.18 1.99
N SER A 261 -1.99 -31.95 1.18
CA SER A 261 -0.56 -32.19 1.43
C SER A 261 0.26 -30.90 1.25
N PRO A 262 1.39 -30.74 1.98
CA PRO A 262 2.22 -29.53 1.86
C PRO A 262 2.68 -29.27 0.42
N ALA A 263 3.05 -30.32 -0.32
CA ALA A 263 3.47 -30.22 -1.71
C ALA A 263 2.36 -29.66 -2.62
N VAL A 264 1.10 -30.08 -2.42
CA VAL A 264 -0.04 -29.58 -3.20
C VAL A 264 -0.37 -28.14 -2.83
N GLU A 265 -0.34 -27.78 -1.54
CA GLU A 265 -0.57 -26.40 -1.09
C GLU A 265 0.50 -25.43 -1.64
N HIS A 266 1.77 -25.85 -1.61
CA HIS A 266 2.87 -25.07 -2.17
C HIS A 266 2.79 -24.96 -3.70
N ALA A 267 2.48 -26.05 -4.41
CA ALA A 267 2.25 -26.03 -5.86
C ALA A 267 1.08 -25.10 -6.23
N TYR A 268 0.00 -25.11 -5.44
CA TYR A 268 -1.13 -24.21 -5.61
C TYR A 268 -0.70 -22.74 -5.47
N LEU A 269 0.14 -22.43 -4.47
CA LEU A 269 0.66 -21.07 -4.28
C LEU A 269 1.53 -20.62 -5.45
N TRP A 270 2.40 -21.48 -5.99
CA TRP A 270 3.18 -21.17 -7.20
C TRP A 270 2.31 -20.96 -8.43
N ALA A 271 1.33 -21.84 -8.66
CA ALA A 271 0.38 -21.69 -9.75
C ALA A 271 -0.39 -20.36 -9.63
N TYR A 272 -0.79 -20.00 -8.40
CA TYR A 272 -1.43 -18.73 -8.13
C TYR A 272 -0.49 -17.54 -8.38
N PHE A 273 0.77 -17.59 -7.96
CA PHE A 273 1.75 -16.55 -8.24
C PHE A 273 1.92 -16.32 -9.74
N VAL A 274 2.13 -17.38 -10.53
CA VAL A 274 2.28 -17.28 -11.99
C VAL A 274 1.02 -16.71 -12.63
N PHE A 275 -0.16 -17.20 -12.23
CA PHE A 275 -1.43 -16.65 -12.69
C PHE A 275 -1.57 -15.16 -12.37
N ALA A 276 -1.27 -14.76 -11.13
CA ALA A 276 -1.33 -13.38 -10.68
C ALA A 276 -0.37 -12.49 -11.48
N ALA A 277 0.87 -12.94 -11.70
CA ALA A 277 1.86 -12.20 -12.48
C ALA A 277 1.38 -11.99 -13.93
N VAL A 278 0.96 -13.07 -14.61
CA VAL A 278 0.48 -12.99 -15.99
C VAL A 278 -0.72 -12.04 -16.11
N VAL A 279 -1.72 -12.18 -15.23
CA VAL A 279 -2.92 -11.34 -15.27
C VAL A 279 -2.60 -9.87 -14.96
N TYR A 280 -1.74 -9.61 -13.98
CA TYR A 280 -1.34 -8.25 -13.60
C TYR A 280 -0.58 -7.56 -14.74
N PHE A 281 0.50 -8.19 -15.25
CA PHE A 281 1.34 -7.58 -16.29
C PHE A 281 0.60 -7.44 -17.62
N ARG A 282 -0.22 -8.41 -18.00
CA ARG A 282 -1.09 -8.28 -19.19
C ARG A 282 -2.04 -7.09 -19.04
N TRP A 283 -2.66 -6.93 -17.88
CA TRP A 283 -3.56 -5.81 -17.64
C TRP A 283 -2.83 -4.47 -17.63
N ALA A 284 -1.68 -4.38 -16.97
CA ALA A 284 -0.86 -3.18 -16.93
C ALA A 284 -0.46 -2.76 -18.35
N TYR A 285 0.02 -3.71 -19.17
CA TYR A 285 0.35 -3.46 -20.57
C TYR A 285 -0.85 -2.88 -21.32
N LEU A 286 -2.01 -3.56 -21.29
CA LEU A 286 -3.20 -3.14 -22.03
C LEU A 286 -3.70 -1.75 -21.61
N VAL A 287 -3.73 -1.45 -20.31
CA VAL A 287 -4.23 -0.16 -19.84
C VAL A 287 -3.24 0.96 -20.14
N ILE A 288 -1.95 0.74 -19.90
CA ILE A 288 -0.91 1.74 -20.19
C ILE A 288 -0.91 2.06 -21.68
N THR A 289 -0.89 1.05 -22.56
CA THR A 289 -0.90 1.29 -24.01
C THR A 289 -2.18 1.97 -24.46
N SER A 290 -3.35 1.54 -23.96
CA SER A 290 -4.63 2.18 -24.33
C SER A 290 -4.68 3.66 -23.94
N ILE A 291 -4.15 4.02 -22.77
CA ILE A 291 -4.10 5.43 -22.34
C ILE A 291 -3.06 6.20 -23.17
N CYS A 292 -1.91 5.61 -23.45
CA CYS A 292 -0.89 6.20 -24.31
C CYS A 292 -1.44 6.51 -25.70
N ASP A 293 -2.11 5.54 -26.32
CA ASP A 293 -2.69 5.64 -27.66
C ASP A 293 -3.80 6.70 -27.69
N PHE A 294 -4.67 6.73 -26.66
CA PHE A 294 -5.75 7.71 -26.56
C PHE A 294 -5.24 9.14 -26.35
N LEU A 295 -4.22 9.33 -25.52
CA LEU A 295 -3.68 10.66 -25.20
C LEU A 295 -2.59 11.12 -26.18
N GLY A 296 -2.09 10.23 -27.05
CA GLY A 296 -0.94 10.50 -27.92
C GLY A 296 0.36 10.75 -27.15
N ILE A 297 0.57 10.05 -26.02
CA ILE A 297 1.76 10.19 -25.17
C ILE A 297 2.54 8.87 -25.10
N SER A 298 3.79 8.92 -24.62
CA SER A 298 4.59 7.74 -24.31
C SER A 298 4.77 7.60 -22.80
N ALA A 299 4.60 6.39 -22.27
CA ALA A 299 4.65 6.14 -20.82
C ALA A 299 5.98 6.55 -20.16
N PHE A 300 7.12 6.26 -20.81
CA PHE A 300 8.46 6.43 -20.22
C PHE A 300 9.33 7.45 -20.94
N THR A 301 8.78 8.24 -21.86
CA THR A 301 9.57 9.18 -22.66
C THR A 301 8.79 10.45 -22.92
N ILE A 302 9.40 11.60 -22.60
CA ILE A 302 8.87 12.90 -23.01
C ILE A 302 9.26 13.12 -24.48
N PRO A 303 8.29 13.35 -25.39
CA PRO A 303 8.57 13.56 -26.81
C PRO A 303 9.57 14.70 -27.03
N ARG A 304 10.45 14.54 -28.03
CA ARG A 304 11.56 15.49 -28.29
C ARG A 304 11.05 16.92 -28.52
N GLU A 305 9.94 17.05 -29.24
CA GLU A 305 9.30 18.34 -29.51
C GLU A 305 8.90 19.05 -28.21
N LYS A 306 8.29 18.32 -27.27
CA LYS A 306 7.93 18.86 -25.94
C LYS A 306 9.17 19.27 -25.14
N GLN A 307 10.25 18.50 -25.22
CA GLN A 307 11.52 18.87 -24.58
C GLN A 307 12.07 20.19 -25.13
N LEU A 308 12.01 20.39 -26.45
CA LEU A 308 12.47 21.61 -27.12
C LEU A 308 11.58 22.81 -26.75
N GLU A 309 10.25 22.61 -26.76
CA GLU A 309 9.28 23.61 -26.32
C GLU A 309 9.56 24.08 -24.88
N ASN A 310 9.77 23.13 -23.96
CA ASN A 310 10.07 23.43 -22.56
C ASN A 310 11.41 24.17 -22.40
N LYS A 311 12.43 23.80 -23.18
CA LYS A 311 13.71 24.51 -23.19
C LYS A 311 13.55 25.95 -23.68
N ARG A 312 12.72 26.18 -24.71
CA ARG A 312 12.42 27.52 -25.23
C ARG A 312 11.73 28.37 -24.18
N LYS A 313 10.62 27.89 -23.59
CA LYS A 313 9.89 28.57 -22.52
C LYS A 313 10.79 28.92 -21.33
N ARG A 314 11.67 28.00 -20.93
CA ARG A 314 12.62 28.26 -19.84
C ARG A 314 13.63 29.36 -20.18
N ARG A 315 14.12 29.41 -21.43
CA ARG A 315 15.01 30.50 -21.88
C ARG A 315 14.28 31.84 -21.88
N GLU A 316 13.03 31.88 -22.36
CA GLU A 316 12.19 33.08 -22.35
C GLU A 316 11.94 33.58 -20.92
N GLN A 317 11.61 32.68 -19.98
CA GLN A 317 11.44 33.02 -18.56
C GLN A 317 12.72 33.57 -17.91
N LEU A 318 13.87 32.97 -18.19
CA LEU A 318 15.15 33.46 -17.68
C LEU A 318 15.51 34.84 -18.26
N ALA A 319 15.25 35.05 -19.54
CA ALA A 319 15.44 36.35 -20.19
C ALA A 319 14.53 37.43 -19.59
N ALA A 320 13.25 37.09 -19.34
CA ALA A 320 12.29 38.00 -18.70
C ALA A 320 12.71 38.35 -17.26
N ALA A 321 13.14 37.36 -16.46
CA ALA A 321 13.61 37.59 -15.10
C ALA A 321 14.90 38.44 -15.04
N ALA A 322 15.79 38.28 -16.02
CA ALA A 322 16.98 39.12 -16.16
C ALA A 322 16.62 40.57 -16.54
N ALA A 323 15.57 40.76 -17.34
CA ALA A 323 15.10 42.07 -17.76
C ALA A 323 14.39 42.87 -16.63
N THR A 324 13.82 42.19 -15.62
CA THR A 324 13.09 42.89 -14.54
C THR A 324 13.97 43.45 -13.41
N GLY A 325 15.26 43.11 -13.31
CA GLY A 325 16.23 43.68 -12.38
C GLY A 325 15.88 43.57 -10.86
N PRO A 326 16.83 43.72 -9.93
CA PRO A 326 16.48 43.84 -8.52
C PRO A 326 15.78 45.18 -8.32
N ALA A 327 14.52 45.16 -7.88
CA ALA A 327 13.83 46.36 -7.44
C ALA A 327 14.64 47.02 -6.32
N ASN A 328 15.28 48.15 -6.63
CA ASN A 328 16.01 49.01 -5.69
C ASN A 328 15.03 49.57 -4.64
N GLY A 329 14.72 48.77 -3.62
CA GLY A 329 14.09 49.23 -2.40
C GLY A 329 15.13 49.92 -1.52
N LYS A 330 15.47 51.17 -1.82
CA LYS A 330 16.08 52.07 -0.82
C LYS A 330 15.09 52.19 0.34
N LYS A 331 15.34 51.50 1.45
CA LYS A 331 14.75 51.87 2.74
C LYS A 331 15.42 53.18 3.17
N SER A 332 14.69 54.29 3.11
CA SER A 332 15.04 55.48 3.89
C SER A 332 14.85 55.16 5.37
N LEU A 333 15.82 55.61 6.17
CA LEU A 333 15.91 55.48 7.63
C LEU A 333 14.66 55.95 8.37
#